data_AF-K2DKW0-F1
#
_entry.id   AF-K2DKW0-F1
#
_cell.length_a   1.000
_cell.length_b   1.000
_cell.length_c   1.000
_cell.angle_alpha   90.00
_cell.angle_beta   90.00
_cell.angle_gamma   90.00
#
_symmetry.space_group_name_H-M   'P 1'
#
loop_
_entity.id
_entity.type
_entity.pdbx_description
1 polymer ?
#
loop_
_entity_poly.entity_id
_entity_poly.type
_entity_poly.pdbx_seq_one_letter_code
_entity_poly.pdbx_strand_id
1 'polypeptide(L)'
;GGALGIYFLDAAEAFFKLTPSPFRSVVFMGLFTIVSFFVVTSVTSLIAAGLVLSLYLTMLLWQVGEWKAVGSLNSWYQMVSTPVTVSMQRYIFWGFIGFFFIETFLFVR
;
A
#
# COMPACT_ATOMS: atom_id res chain seq x y z
N GLY A 1 9.37 -15.11 -0.79
CA GLY A 1 9.19 -13.65 -0.75
C GLY A 1 7.76 -13.28 -0.41
N GLY A 2 6.82 -13.54 -1.32
CA GLY A 2 5.44 -13.03 -1.23
C GLY A 2 4.67 -13.33 0.07
N ALA A 3 4.71 -14.57 0.56
CA ALA A 3 3.99 -14.93 1.80
C ALA A 3 4.54 -14.23 3.05
N LEU A 4 5.85 -13.96 3.10
CA LEU A 4 6.47 -13.25 4.24
C LEU A 4 6.13 -11.77 4.21
N GLY A 5 6.14 -11.14 3.02
CA GLY A 5 5.78 -9.73 2.90
C GLY A 5 4.31 -9.46 3.20
N ILE A 6 3.41 -10.43 2.94
CA ILE A 6 1.98 -10.24 3.20
C ILE A 6 1.71 -9.93 4.68
N TYR A 7 2.34 -10.68 5.58
CA TYR A 7 2.14 -10.55 7.03
C TYR A 7 3.20 -9.68 7.72
N PHE A 8 4.23 -9.21 6.99
CA PHE A 8 5.32 -8.45 7.59
C PHE A 8 4.83 -7.14 8.22
N LEU A 9 3.95 -6.41 7.53
CA LEU A 9 3.44 -5.14 8.06
C LEU A 9 2.52 -5.36 9.27
N ASP A 10 1.69 -6.42 9.26
CA ASP A 10 0.86 -6.78 10.43
C ASP A 10 1.75 -7.11 11.65
N ALA A 11 2.83 -7.87 11.43
CA ALA A 11 3.80 -8.19 12.49
C ALA A 11 4.53 -6.94 13.00
N ALA A 12 4.87 -6.01 12.11
CA ALA A 12 5.48 -4.73 12.47
C ALA A 12 4.52 -3.86 13.31
N GLU A 13 3.25 -3.73 12.91
CA GLU A 13 2.24 -3.00 13.69
C GLU A 13 2.10 -3.58 15.10
N ALA A 14 2.04 -4.91 15.22
CA ALA A 14 1.91 -5.60 16.49
C ALA A 14 3.17 -5.42 17.37
N PHE A 15 4.37 -5.54 16.78
CA PHE A 15 5.64 -5.42 17.50
C PHE A 15 5.87 -3.99 18.00
N PHE A 16 5.60 -2.99 17.15
CA PHE A 16 5.83 -1.58 17.46
C PHE A 16 4.67 -0.89 18.18
N LYS A 17 3.55 -1.58 18.42
CA LYS A 17 2.35 -1.06 19.10
C LYS A 17 1.85 0.26 18.49
N LEU A 18 1.83 0.33 17.16
CA LEU A 18 1.53 1.56 16.43
C LEU A 18 0.00 1.75 16.32
N THR A 19 -0.58 2.52 17.25
CA THR A 19 -1.99 2.92 17.19
C THR A 19 -2.15 4.44 17.39
N PRO A 20 -2.63 5.18 16.37
CA PRO A 20 -2.99 4.73 15.02
C PRO A 20 -1.78 4.30 14.19
N SER A 21 -1.96 3.32 13.30
CA SER A 21 -0.85 2.80 12.49
C SER A 21 -0.43 3.82 11.42
N PRO A 22 0.85 4.21 11.35
CA PRO A 22 1.35 5.08 10.30
C PRO A 22 1.36 4.40 8.93
N PHE A 23 1.32 3.06 8.87
CA PHE A 23 1.27 2.30 7.61
C PHE A 23 -0.11 2.36 6.94
N ARG A 24 -1.17 2.64 7.71
CA ARG A 24 -2.56 2.76 7.24
C ARG A 24 -2.91 4.21 6.95
N SER A 25 -2.05 4.88 6.19
CA SER A 25 -2.20 6.28 5.79
C SER A 25 -2.01 6.43 4.29
N VAL A 26 -2.83 7.28 3.65
CA VAL A 26 -2.71 7.58 2.23
C VAL A 26 -1.37 8.25 1.90
N VAL A 27 -0.79 8.99 2.85
CA VAL A 27 0.51 9.63 2.69
C VAL A 27 1.62 8.59 2.67
N PHE A 28 1.57 7.62 3.60
CA PHE A 28 2.52 6.52 3.61
C PHE A 28 2.40 5.68 2.34
N MET A 29 1.17 5.37 1.93
CA MET A 29 0.91 4.65 0.68
C MET A 29 1.54 5.36 -0.53
N GLY A 30 1.32 6.67 -0.67
CA GLY A 30 1.88 7.45 -1.77
C GLY A 30 3.42 7.46 -1.78
N LEU A 31 4.04 7.65 -0.63
CA LEU A 31 5.51 7.58 -0.50
C LEU A 31 6.02 6.17 -0.82
N PHE A 32 5.32 5.14 -0.33
CA PHE A 32 5.69 3.77 -0.58
C PHE A 32 5.59 3.40 -2.05
N THR A 33 4.55 3.85 -2.78
CA THR A 33 4.43 3.66 -4.24
C THR A 33 5.64 4.22 -4.99
N ILE A 34 6.14 5.38 -4.60
CA ILE A 34 7.34 5.97 -5.23
C ILE A 34 8.55 5.08 -4.95
N VAL A 35 8.74 4.68 -3.70
CA VAL A 35 9.86 3.81 -3.29
C VAL A 35 9.77 2.44 -3.98
N SER A 36 8.57 1.85 -4.08
CA SER A 36 8.38 0.54 -4.69
C SER A 36 8.71 0.57 -6.18
N PHE A 37 8.29 1.61 -6.89
CA PHE A 37 8.66 1.82 -8.28
C PHE A 37 10.19 1.89 -8.47
N PHE A 38 10.90 2.63 -7.62
CA PHE A 38 12.37 2.67 -7.68
C PHE A 38 12.98 1.30 -7.42
N VAL A 39 12.53 0.59 -6.38
CA VAL A 39 13.08 -0.73 -6.05
C VAL A 39 12.86 -1.72 -7.19
N VAL A 40 11.65 -1.78 -7.76
CA VAL A 40 11.32 -2.69 -8.85
C VAL A 40 12.14 -2.39 -10.11
N THR A 41 12.45 -1.12 -10.38
CA THR A 41 13.20 -0.73 -11.59
C THR A 41 14.72 -0.77 -11.42
N SER A 42 15.24 -0.60 -10.20
CA SER A 42 16.69 -0.47 -9.97
C SER A 42 17.35 -1.70 -9.37
N VAL A 43 16.59 -2.61 -8.73
CA VAL A 43 17.16 -3.74 -8.00
C VAL A 43 17.24 -4.98 -8.88
N THR A 44 18.44 -5.55 -9.01
CA THR A 44 18.67 -6.81 -9.74
C THR A 44 18.16 -8.05 -8.98
N SER A 45 17.95 -7.93 -7.67
CA SER A 45 17.42 -9.03 -6.83
C SER A 45 15.90 -9.15 -6.97
N LEU A 46 15.47 -10.20 -7.68
CA LEU A 46 14.05 -10.57 -7.82
C LEU A 46 13.36 -10.84 -6.48
N ILE A 47 14.11 -11.33 -5.49
CA ILE A 47 13.56 -11.60 -4.15
C ILE A 47 13.20 -10.29 -3.44
N ALA A 48 14.07 -9.28 -3.53
CA ALA A 48 13.85 -7.98 -2.90
C ALA A 48 12.69 -7.24 -3.58
N ALA A 49 12.67 -7.20 -4.92
CA ALA A 49 11.57 -6.61 -5.67
C ALA A 49 10.22 -7.32 -5.39
N GLY A 50 10.22 -8.65 -5.36
CA GLY A 50 9.02 -9.44 -5.02
C GLY A 50 8.53 -9.22 -3.59
N LEU A 51 9.44 -8.97 -2.63
CA LEU A 51 9.05 -8.61 -1.27
C LEU A 51 8.36 -7.24 -1.24
N VAL A 52 8.92 -6.24 -1.92
CA VAL A 52 8.34 -4.90 -1.99
C VAL A 52 6.97 -4.89 -2.66
N LEU A 53 6.80 -5.65 -3.75
CA LEU A 53 5.49 -5.83 -4.38
C LEU A 53 4.49 -6.52 -3.44
N SER A 54 4.92 -7.51 -2.65
CA SER A 54 4.01 -8.13 -1.68
C SER A 54 3.59 -7.19 -0.56
N LEU A 55 4.47 -6.28 -0.12
CA LEU A 55 4.14 -5.24 0.86
C LEU A 55 3.16 -4.23 0.28
N TYR A 56 3.37 -3.80 -0.97
CA TYR A 56 2.42 -2.96 -1.71
C TYR A 56 1.05 -3.64 -1.74
N LEU A 57 1.01 -4.91 -2.15
CA LEU A 57 -0.21 -5.68 -2.25
C LEU A 57 -0.96 -5.75 -0.90
N THR A 58 -0.26 -5.96 0.22
CA THR A 58 -0.87 -5.93 1.56
C THR A 58 -1.58 -4.61 1.83
N MET A 59 -0.94 -3.48 1.55
CA MET A 59 -1.54 -2.17 1.76
C MET A 59 -2.78 -1.96 0.89
N LEU A 60 -2.77 -2.44 -0.36
CA LEU A 60 -3.97 -2.45 -1.20
C LEU A 60 -5.07 -3.33 -0.62
N LEU A 61 -4.73 -4.53 -0.14
CA LEU A 61 -5.70 -5.44 0.48
C LEU A 61 -6.32 -4.86 1.75
N TRP A 62 -5.56 -4.13 2.56
CA TRP A 62 -6.12 -3.41 3.70
C TRP A 62 -7.11 -2.32 3.29
N GLN A 63 -6.82 -1.54 2.24
CA GLN A 63 -7.77 -0.57 1.68
C GLN A 63 -9.03 -1.25 1.13
N VAL A 64 -8.89 -2.40 0.45
CA VAL A 64 -10.04 -3.22 0.02
C VAL A 64 -10.87 -3.67 1.23
N GLY A 65 -10.21 -4.15 2.28
CA GLY A 65 -10.87 -4.62 3.50
C GLY A 65 -11.68 -3.52 4.17
N GLU A 66 -11.10 -2.34 4.31
CA GLU A 66 -11.77 -1.19 4.90
C GLU A 66 -12.92 -0.67 4.04
N TRP A 67 -12.73 -0.60 2.72
CA TRP A 67 -13.79 -0.22 1.79
C TRP A 67 -14.99 -1.17 1.89
N LYS A 68 -14.73 -2.48 2.03
CA LYS A 68 -15.79 -3.48 2.22
C LYS A 68 -16.47 -3.38 3.59
N ALA A 69 -15.74 -3.03 4.64
CA ALA A 69 -16.27 -2.97 5.99
C ALA A 69 -17.06 -1.69 6.29
N VAL A 70 -16.58 -0.52 5.81
CA VAL A 70 -17.09 0.81 6.19
C VAL A 70 -17.66 1.58 4.98
N GLY A 71 -17.34 1.17 3.75
CA GLY A 71 -17.77 1.87 2.54
C GLY A 71 -17.01 3.17 2.25
N SER A 72 -15.93 3.46 2.99
CA SER A 72 -15.05 4.62 2.79
C SER A 72 -13.64 4.30 3.26
N LEU A 73 -12.66 5.09 2.85
CA LEU A 73 -11.27 5.03 3.34
C LEU A 73 -10.97 6.15 4.34
N ASN A 74 -11.97 6.74 4.99
CA ASN A 74 -11.77 7.94 5.82
C ASN A 74 -10.64 7.78 6.85
N SER A 75 -10.41 6.58 7.39
CA SER A 75 -9.33 6.36 8.36
C SER A 75 -7.93 6.57 7.74
N TRP A 76 -7.75 6.24 6.45
CA TRP A 76 -6.51 6.43 5.71
C TRP A 76 -6.20 7.90 5.42
N TYR A 77 -7.22 8.76 5.44
CA TYR A 77 -7.11 10.19 5.13
C TYR A 77 -7.10 11.08 6.39
N GLN A 78 -7.06 10.50 7.60
CA GLN A 78 -7.04 11.28 8.85
C GLN A 78 -5.83 12.22 8.99
N MET A 79 -4.72 11.94 8.29
CA MET A 79 -3.54 12.80 8.25
C MET A 79 -3.65 13.97 7.26
N VAL A 80 -4.72 14.02 6.46
CA VAL A 80 -4.99 15.10 5.51
C VAL A 80 -5.91 16.12 6.18
N SER A 81 -5.56 17.40 6.12
CA SER A 81 -6.29 18.49 6.79
C SER A 81 -7.73 18.69 6.34
N THR A 82 -8.11 18.09 5.19
CA THR A 82 -9.40 18.32 4.54
C THR A 82 -10.07 16.98 4.29
N PRO A 83 -11.36 16.79 4.67
CA PRO A 83 -12.08 15.56 4.38
C PRO A 83 -12.17 15.35 2.88
N VAL A 84 -11.50 14.32 2.39
CA VAL A 84 -11.52 13.93 0.97
C VAL A 84 -12.85 13.26 0.68
N THR A 85 -13.53 13.69 -0.38
CA THR A 85 -14.82 13.10 -0.77
C THR A 85 -14.65 11.62 -1.12
N VAL A 86 -15.66 10.79 -0.82
CA VAL A 86 -15.62 9.34 -1.08
C VAL A 86 -15.34 9.03 -2.56
N SER A 87 -15.87 9.84 -3.48
CA SER A 87 -15.58 9.71 -4.92
C SER A 87 -14.09 9.91 -5.21
N MET A 88 -13.45 10.92 -4.60
CA MET A 88 -12.02 11.16 -4.76
C MET A 88 -11.18 10.05 -4.12
N GLN A 89 -11.58 9.55 -2.95
CA GLN A 89 -10.92 8.39 -2.32
C GLN A 89 -10.93 7.17 -3.24
N ARG A 90 -12.06 6.92 -3.91
CA ARG A 90 -12.21 5.85 -4.89
C ARG A 90 -11.26 6.05 -6.08
N TYR A 91 -11.19 7.25 -6.65
CA TYR A 91 -10.27 7.52 -7.76
C TYR A 91 -8.81 7.31 -7.38
N ILE A 92 -8.39 7.81 -6.21
CA ILE A 92 -7.02 7.62 -5.70
C ILE A 92 -6.73 6.14 -5.49
N PHE A 93 -7.67 5.41 -4.89
CA PHE A 93 -7.53 3.97 -4.66
C PHE A 93 -7.36 3.18 -5.97
N TRP A 94 -8.19 3.45 -6.99
CA TRP A 94 -8.01 2.86 -8.32
C TRP A 94 -6.69 3.27 -8.97
N GLY A 95 -6.20 4.48 -8.70
CA GLY A 95 -4.87 4.94 -9.11
C GLY A 95 -3.76 4.05 -8.55
N PHE A 96 -3.78 3.76 -7.24
CA PHE A 96 -2.80 2.87 -6.61
C PHE A 96 -2.86 1.44 -7.16
N ILE A 97 -4.07 0.91 -7.39
CA ILE A 97 -4.23 -0.40 -8.03
C ILE A 97 -3.59 -0.40 -9.44
N GLY A 98 -3.86 0.64 -10.23
CA GLY A 98 -3.28 0.78 -11.58
C GLY A 98 -1.75 0.83 -11.55
N PHE A 99 -1.17 1.61 -10.63
CA PHE A 99 0.28 1.67 -10.43
C PHE A 99 0.88 0.32 -10.04
N PHE A 100 0.23 -0.41 -9.14
CA PHE A 100 0.67 -1.75 -8.75
C PHE A 100 0.73 -2.71 -9.95
N PHE A 101 -0.24 -2.66 -10.86
CA PHE A 101 -0.19 -3.47 -12.08
C PHE A 101 0.95 -3.07 -13.02
N ILE A 102 1.24 -1.77 -13.14
CA ILE A 102 2.39 -1.27 -13.92
C ILE A 102 3.69 -1.80 -13.32
N GLU A 103 3.89 -1.67 -12.01
CA GLU A 103 5.08 -2.18 -11.32
C GLU A 103 5.21 -3.69 -11.45
N THR A 104 4.10 -4.42 -11.31
CA THR A 104 4.09 -5.88 -11.49
C THR A 104 4.47 -6.28 -12.92
N PHE A 105 3.99 -5.56 -13.93
CA PHE A 105 4.37 -5.80 -15.32
C PHE A 105 5.87 -5.55 -15.55
N LEU A 106 6.41 -4.46 -14.99
CA LEU A 106 7.85 -4.17 -15.06
C LEU A 106 8.69 -5.23 -14.35
N PHE A 107 8.21 -5.78 -13.24
CA PHE A 107 8.90 -6.84 -12.50
C PHE A 107 8.94 -8.18 -13.26
N VAL A 108 7.89 -8.51 -14.01
CA VAL A 108 7.80 -9.77 -14.76
C VAL A 108 8.61 -9.75 -16.06
N ARG A 109 8.86 -8.55 -16.62
CA ARG A 109 9.60 -8.35 -17.87
C ARG A 109 11.11 -8.44 -17.68
#